data_AF-A0A833ZAR3-F1
#
_entry.id   AF-A0A833ZAR3-F1
#
_cell.length_a   1.000
_cell.length_b   1.000
_cell.length_c   1.000
_cell.angle_alpha   90.00
_cell.angle_beta   90.00
_cell.angle_gamma   90.00
#
_symmetry.space_group_name_H-M   'P 1'
#
loop_
_entity.id
_entity.type
_entity.pdbx_description
1 polymer ?
#
loop_
_entity_poly.entity_id
_entity_poly.type
_entity_poly.pdbx_seq_one_letter_code
_entity_poly.pdbx_strand_id
1 'polypeptide(L)'
;MQNQSMEAALRMERQAASEEKRKLAQLQVAYHQLFQDYDNHIKNSMANSERNRGMQLEDLRQQLQQAEEALVAKQEVIDKLKEEAEQHKIVMETVPVLKAQADIYKADFQAERQAREKLAEKKELLQEQLEQLQREYSRLKASCQESARIEDMRKRHVEVSQPPLAPAPAHQSFPLPPQRRSPPEDPPDYCCPKCQYQAPDIDTLQIHVMECIQ
;
A
#
# COMPACT_ATOMS: atom_id res chain seq x y z
N MET A 1 -30.80 -24.34 -131.11
CA MET A 1 -30.39 -25.10 -129.89
C MET A 1 -29.12 -24.55 -129.25
N GLN A 2 -28.00 -24.33 -129.98
CA GLN A 2 -26.75 -23.82 -129.39
C GLN A 2 -26.81 -22.40 -128.80
N ASN A 3 -27.50 -21.46 -129.45
CA ASN A 3 -27.60 -20.06 -128.98
C ASN A 3 -28.39 -19.91 -127.66
N GLN A 4 -29.49 -20.67 -127.49
CA GLN A 4 -30.29 -20.67 -126.25
C GLN A 4 -29.53 -21.27 -125.05
N SER A 5 -28.66 -22.26 -125.29
CA SER A 5 -27.79 -22.83 -124.24
C SER A 5 -26.74 -21.83 -123.76
N MET A 6 -26.19 -21.02 -124.68
CA MET A 6 -25.21 -19.98 -124.35
C MET A 6 -25.85 -18.84 -123.53
N GLU A 7 -27.06 -18.40 -123.88
CA GLU A 7 -27.81 -17.38 -123.11
C GLU A 7 -28.23 -17.86 -121.72
N ALA A 8 -28.54 -19.15 -121.56
CA ALA A 8 -28.84 -19.74 -120.25
C ALA A 8 -27.59 -19.79 -119.36
N ALA A 9 -26.43 -20.17 -119.92
CA ALA A 9 -25.16 -20.17 -119.21
C ALA A 9 -24.76 -18.76 -118.73
N LEU A 10 -24.88 -17.74 -119.60
CA LEU A 10 -24.60 -16.34 -119.23
C LEU A 10 -25.54 -15.80 -118.14
N ARG A 11 -26.82 -16.22 -118.13
CA ARG A 11 -27.76 -15.88 -117.06
C ARG A 11 -27.39 -16.51 -115.72
N MET A 12 -27.02 -17.80 -115.72
CA MET A 12 -26.53 -18.47 -114.52
C MET A 12 -25.24 -17.85 -114.00
N GLU A 13 -24.30 -17.49 -114.88
CA GLU A 13 -23.04 -16.85 -114.50
C GLU A 13 -23.26 -15.46 -113.88
N ARG A 14 -24.17 -14.65 -114.43
CA ARG A 14 -24.58 -13.37 -113.82
C ARG A 14 -25.24 -13.55 -112.46
N GLN A 15 -26.04 -14.61 -112.30
CA GLN A 15 -26.68 -14.91 -111.02
C GLN A 15 -25.65 -15.37 -109.98
N ALA A 16 -24.72 -16.24 -110.35
CA ALA A 16 -23.60 -16.66 -109.51
C ALA A 16 -22.72 -15.46 -109.09
N ALA A 17 -22.39 -14.56 -110.02
CA ALA A 17 -21.63 -13.34 -109.71
C ALA A 17 -22.38 -12.40 -108.75
N SER A 18 -23.71 -12.28 -108.90
CA SER A 18 -24.58 -11.52 -107.99
C SER A 18 -24.60 -12.14 -106.57
N GLU A 19 -24.71 -13.47 -106.49
CA GLU A 19 -24.67 -14.20 -105.22
C GLU A 19 -23.32 -14.08 -104.53
N GLU A 20 -22.21 -14.22 -105.27
CA GLU A 20 -20.86 -14.00 -104.74
C GLU A 20 -20.65 -12.57 -104.27
N LYS A 21 -21.17 -11.57 -105.01
CA LYS A 21 -21.13 -10.17 -104.56
C LYS A 21 -21.93 -9.95 -103.27
N ARG A 22 -23.09 -10.61 -103.12
CA ARG A 22 -23.89 -10.58 -101.88
C ARG A 22 -23.15 -11.25 -100.72
N LYS A 23 -22.54 -12.43 -100.95
CA LYS A 23 -21.73 -13.13 -99.93
C LYS A 23 -20.53 -12.29 -99.50
N LEU A 24 -19.84 -11.65 -100.44
CA LEU A 24 -18.74 -10.74 -100.15
C LEU A 24 -19.19 -9.56 -99.30
N ALA A 25 -20.32 -8.93 -99.64
CA ALA A 25 -20.87 -7.83 -98.86
C ALA A 25 -21.27 -8.29 -97.43
N GLN A 26 -21.88 -9.47 -97.29
CA GLN A 26 -22.21 -10.06 -95.98
C GLN A 26 -20.94 -10.34 -95.16
N LEU A 27 -19.90 -10.88 -95.80
CA LEU A 27 -18.63 -11.15 -95.14
C LEU A 27 -17.94 -9.85 -94.69
N GLN A 28 -17.99 -8.79 -95.51
CA GLN A 28 -17.46 -7.47 -95.15
C GLN A 28 -18.19 -6.87 -93.93
N VAL A 29 -19.51 -7.01 -93.87
CA VAL A 29 -20.32 -6.57 -92.72
C VAL A 29 -20.00 -7.41 -91.49
N ALA A 30 -19.94 -8.74 -91.62
CA ALA A 30 -19.61 -9.64 -90.51
C ALA A 30 -18.20 -9.37 -89.96
N TYR A 31 -17.23 -9.09 -90.83
CA TYR A 31 -15.87 -8.72 -90.43
C TYR A 31 -15.85 -7.38 -89.68
N HIS A 32 -16.56 -6.37 -90.18
CA HIS A 32 -16.68 -5.07 -89.48
C HIS A 32 -17.33 -5.24 -88.11
N GLN A 33 -18.36 -6.06 -88.00
CA GLN A 33 -19.03 -6.33 -86.72
C GLN A 33 -18.08 -7.02 -85.74
N LEU A 34 -17.38 -8.08 -86.17
CA LEU A 34 -16.44 -8.80 -85.33
C LEU A 34 -15.28 -7.89 -84.84
N PHE A 35 -14.79 -7.01 -85.71
CA PHE A 35 -13.76 -6.05 -85.35
C PHE A 35 -14.24 -5.06 -84.29
N GLN A 36 -15.46 -4.53 -84.45
CA GLN A 36 -16.08 -3.65 -83.44
C GLN A 36 -16.30 -4.36 -82.11
N ASP A 37 -16.79 -5.60 -82.14
CA ASP A 37 -17.04 -6.40 -80.94
C ASP A 37 -15.73 -6.70 -80.20
N TYR A 38 -14.66 -7.03 -80.92
CA TYR A 38 -13.33 -7.23 -80.35
C TYR A 38 -12.76 -5.95 -79.72
N ASP A 39 -12.84 -4.82 -80.43
CA ASP A 39 -12.39 -3.52 -79.91
C ASP A 39 -13.16 -3.13 -78.63
N ASN A 40 -14.48 -3.35 -78.62
CA ASN A 40 -15.32 -3.11 -77.45
C ASN A 40 -14.96 -4.05 -76.30
N HIS A 41 -14.70 -5.33 -76.58
CA HIS A 41 -14.27 -6.29 -75.57
C HIS A 41 -12.92 -5.89 -74.94
N ILE A 42 -11.94 -5.49 -75.75
CA ILE A 42 -10.63 -5.02 -75.26
C ILE A 42 -10.79 -3.77 -74.40
N LYS A 43 -11.54 -2.76 -74.87
CA LYS A 43 -11.80 -1.53 -74.10
C LYS A 43 -12.50 -1.82 -72.78
N ASN A 44 -13.53 -2.65 -72.79
CA ASN A 44 -14.27 -3.01 -71.58
C ASN A 44 -13.43 -3.84 -70.61
N SER A 45 -12.65 -4.80 -71.10
CA SER A 45 -11.75 -5.62 -70.29
C SER A 45 -10.71 -4.75 -69.57
N MET A 46 -10.06 -3.83 -70.29
CA MET A 46 -9.09 -2.91 -69.69
C MET A 46 -9.76 -1.99 -68.66
N ALA A 47 -10.89 -1.38 -68.99
CA ALA A 47 -11.62 -0.51 -68.07
C ALA A 47 -12.07 -1.25 -66.79
N ASN A 48 -12.53 -2.50 -66.92
CA ASN A 48 -12.97 -3.29 -65.78
C ASN A 48 -11.80 -3.76 -64.90
N SER A 49 -10.67 -4.12 -65.54
CA SER A 49 -9.42 -4.44 -64.83
C SER A 49 -8.88 -3.25 -64.05
N GLU A 50 -8.91 -2.04 -64.63
CA GLU A 50 -8.48 -0.81 -63.95
C GLU A 50 -9.40 -0.46 -62.78
N ARG A 51 -10.72 -0.58 -62.95
CA ARG A 51 -11.69 -0.37 -61.86
C ARG A 51 -11.50 -1.35 -60.71
N ASN A 52 -11.35 -2.65 -61.01
CA ASN A 52 -11.10 -3.66 -60.00
C ASN A 52 -9.79 -3.40 -59.25
N ARG A 53 -8.73 -3.00 -59.97
CA ARG A 53 -7.45 -2.65 -59.35
C ARG A 53 -7.56 -1.41 -58.47
N GLY A 54 -8.33 -0.41 -58.91
CA GLY A 54 -8.63 0.79 -58.13
C GLY A 54 -9.37 0.47 -56.84
N MET A 55 -10.45 -0.32 -56.92
CA MET A 55 -11.19 -0.79 -55.74
C MET A 55 -10.30 -1.58 -54.78
N GLN A 56 -9.51 -2.53 -55.29
CA GLN A 56 -8.64 -3.34 -54.44
C GLN A 56 -7.56 -2.51 -53.74
N LEU A 57 -7.02 -1.49 -54.41
CA LEU A 57 -6.09 -0.53 -53.80
C LEU A 57 -6.76 0.30 -52.71
N GLU A 58 -8.01 0.70 -52.92
CA GLU A 58 -8.79 1.46 -51.94
C GLU A 58 -9.12 0.63 -50.70
N ASP A 59 -9.52 -0.63 -50.89
CA ASP A 59 -9.75 -1.59 -49.80
C ASP A 59 -8.47 -1.82 -48.97
N LEU A 60 -7.34 -2.04 -49.64
CA LEU A 60 -6.04 -2.19 -48.98
C LEU A 60 -5.63 -0.94 -48.21
N ARG A 61 -5.87 0.24 -48.77
CA ARG A 61 -5.59 1.52 -48.13
C ARG A 61 -6.45 1.72 -46.88
N GLN A 62 -7.73 1.37 -46.95
CA GLN A 62 -8.64 1.47 -45.82
C GLN A 62 -8.25 0.49 -44.70
N GLN A 63 -7.90 -0.75 -45.05
CA GLN A 63 -7.40 -1.73 -44.08
C GLN A 63 -6.10 -1.27 -43.40
N LEU A 64 -5.18 -0.69 -44.19
CA LEU A 64 -3.94 -0.13 -43.65
C LEU A 64 -4.24 0.98 -42.63
N GLN A 65 -5.10 1.93 -42.99
CA GLN A 65 -5.46 3.04 -42.10
C GLN A 65 -6.12 2.55 -40.81
N GLN A 66 -7.04 1.59 -40.90
CA GLN A 66 -7.68 0.99 -39.72
C GLN A 66 -6.65 0.25 -38.84
N ALA A 67 -5.68 -0.43 -39.44
CA ALA A 67 -4.61 -1.10 -38.70
C ALA A 67 -3.69 -0.09 -38.00
N GLU A 68 -3.36 1.03 -38.65
CA GLU A 68 -2.58 2.12 -38.06
C GLU A 68 -3.31 2.75 -36.86
N GLU A 69 -4.59 3.07 -37.00
CA GLU A 69 -5.44 3.58 -35.91
C GLU A 69 -5.53 2.58 -34.75
N ALA A 70 -5.70 1.29 -35.04
CA ALA A 70 -5.73 0.24 -34.03
C ALA A 70 -4.38 0.07 -33.31
N LEU A 71 -3.25 0.29 -34.00
CA LEU A 71 -1.92 0.26 -33.39
C LEU A 71 -1.72 1.45 -32.44
N VAL A 72 -2.17 2.65 -32.83
CA VAL A 72 -2.13 3.84 -31.95
C VAL A 72 -2.96 3.58 -30.69
N ALA A 73 -4.19 3.10 -30.83
CA ALA A 73 -5.05 2.77 -29.68
C ALA A 73 -4.43 1.70 -28.77
N LYS A 74 -3.77 0.68 -29.34
CA LYS A 74 -3.02 -0.32 -28.55
C LYS A 74 -1.83 0.30 -27.83
N GLN A 75 -1.12 1.23 -28.46
CA GLN A 75 0.01 1.92 -27.85
C GLN A 75 -0.43 2.75 -26.64
N GLU A 76 -1.55 3.48 -26.74
CA GLU A 76 -2.13 4.23 -25.62
C GLU A 76 -2.45 3.32 -24.41
N VAL A 77 -3.02 2.13 -24.67
CA VAL A 77 -3.28 1.15 -23.61
C VAL A 77 -1.99 0.64 -22.99
N ILE A 78 -0.95 0.39 -23.79
CA ILE A 78 0.36 -0.04 -23.29
C ILE A 78 0.96 1.05 -22.39
N ASP A 79 0.90 2.31 -22.80
CA ASP A 79 1.47 3.42 -22.05
C ASP A 79 0.74 3.61 -20.71
N LYS A 80 -0.60 3.50 -20.72
CA LYS A 80 -1.40 3.51 -19.49
C LYS A 80 -1.05 2.35 -18.55
N LEU A 81 -0.94 1.13 -19.08
CA LEU A 81 -0.57 -0.04 -18.27
C LEU A 81 0.85 0.08 -17.69
N LYS A 82 1.78 0.70 -18.42
CA LYS A 82 3.14 0.98 -17.91
C LYS A 82 3.12 2.00 -16.79
N GLU A 83 2.30 3.05 -16.90
CA GLU A 83 2.14 4.03 -15.83
C GLU A 83 1.56 3.39 -14.57
N GLU A 84 0.48 2.61 -14.70
CA GLU A 84 -0.13 1.86 -13.59
C GLU A 84 0.86 0.86 -12.97
N ALA A 85 1.68 0.20 -13.79
CA ALA A 85 2.71 -0.71 -13.29
C ALA A 85 3.78 0.00 -12.45
N GLU A 86 4.21 1.20 -12.84
CA GLU A 86 5.17 1.97 -12.04
C GLU A 86 4.54 2.49 -10.75
N GLN A 87 3.28 2.92 -10.78
CA GLN A 87 2.51 3.27 -9.57
C GLN A 87 2.41 2.08 -8.61
N HIS A 88 2.07 0.89 -9.11
CA HIS A 88 2.02 -0.33 -8.31
C HIS A 88 3.39 -0.70 -7.73
N LYS A 89 4.47 -0.51 -8.49
CA LYS A 89 5.84 -0.79 -8.02
C LYS A 89 6.20 0.08 -6.81
N ILE A 90 5.88 1.37 -6.83
CA ILE A 90 6.09 2.27 -5.69
C ILE A 90 5.32 1.77 -4.45
N VAL A 91 4.08 1.34 -4.62
CA VAL A 91 3.30 0.77 -3.51
C VAL A 91 3.91 -0.53 -3.00
N MET A 92 4.37 -1.41 -3.91
CA MET A 92 5.02 -2.67 -3.53
C MET A 92 6.33 -2.46 -2.77
N GLU A 93 7.07 -1.39 -3.04
CA GLU A 93 8.29 -1.01 -2.30
C GLU A 93 8.00 -0.69 -0.82
N THR A 94 6.74 -0.40 -0.44
CA THR A 94 6.36 -0.19 0.97
C THR A 94 6.22 -1.49 1.77
N VAL A 95 5.98 -2.63 1.10
CA VAL A 95 5.80 -3.93 1.73
C VAL A 95 7.00 -4.35 2.59
N PRO A 96 8.27 -4.31 2.11
CA PRO A 96 9.41 -4.66 2.94
C PRO A 96 9.57 -3.73 4.15
N VAL A 97 9.22 -2.44 4.03
CA VAL A 97 9.26 -1.48 5.14
C VAL A 97 8.22 -1.84 6.20
N LEU A 98 6.97 -2.09 5.81
CA LEU A 98 5.91 -2.49 6.74
C LEU A 98 6.21 -3.83 7.42
N LYS A 99 6.83 -4.76 6.68
CA LYS A 99 7.27 -6.04 7.23
C LYS A 99 8.36 -5.85 8.30
N ALA A 100 9.39 -5.04 7.98
CA ALA A 100 10.43 -4.72 8.94
C ALA A 100 9.86 -4.00 10.18
N GLN A 101 8.90 -3.10 10.00
CA GLN A 101 8.20 -2.43 11.10
C GLN A 101 7.46 -3.43 12.00
N ALA A 102 6.73 -4.39 11.42
CA ALA A 102 6.06 -5.44 12.19
C ALA A 102 7.05 -6.34 12.96
N ASP A 103 8.19 -6.67 12.35
CA ASP A 103 9.25 -7.46 12.99
C ASP A 103 9.90 -6.70 14.17
N ILE A 104 10.14 -5.39 14.01
CA ILE A 104 10.65 -4.52 15.09
C ILE A 104 9.65 -4.47 16.24
N TYR A 105 8.37 -4.18 15.98
CA TYR A 105 7.37 -4.12 17.05
C TYR A 105 7.18 -5.46 17.76
N LYS A 106 7.29 -6.57 17.04
CA LYS A 106 7.27 -7.90 17.65
C LYS A 106 8.46 -8.11 18.58
N ALA A 107 9.67 -7.71 18.15
CA ALA A 107 10.87 -7.81 18.97
C ALA A 107 10.78 -6.92 20.22
N ASP A 108 10.34 -5.67 20.06
CA ASP A 108 10.16 -4.72 21.16
C ASP A 108 9.11 -5.22 22.17
N PHE A 109 7.98 -5.73 21.68
CA PHE A 109 6.96 -6.33 22.53
C PHE A 109 7.49 -7.52 23.33
N GLN A 110 8.29 -8.38 22.70
CA GLN A 110 8.90 -9.53 23.39
C GLN A 110 9.92 -9.08 24.44
N ALA A 111 10.74 -8.07 24.13
CA ALA A 111 11.70 -7.51 25.08
C ALA A 111 10.99 -6.88 26.29
N GLU A 112 9.96 -6.06 26.05
CA GLU A 112 9.15 -5.44 27.11
C GLU A 112 8.46 -6.49 27.98
N ARG A 113 7.89 -7.53 27.34
CA ARG A 113 7.29 -8.65 28.08
C ARG A 113 8.29 -9.34 28.99
N GLN A 114 9.48 -9.68 28.48
CA GLN A 114 10.52 -10.31 29.28
C GLN A 114 11.00 -9.41 30.43
N ALA A 115 11.12 -8.10 30.19
CA ALA A 115 11.47 -7.15 31.24
C ALA A 115 10.38 -7.09 32.33
N ARG A 116 9.11 -7.12 31.92
CA ARG A 116 7.96 -7.09 32.81
C ARG A 116 7.82 -8.37 33.63
N GLU A 117 8.06 -9.53 33.04
CA GLU A 117 8.10 -10.82 33.75
C GLU A 117 9.19 -10.80 34.83
N LYS A 118 10.41 -10.36 34.50
CA LYS A 118 11.51 -10.20 35.49
C LYS A 118 11.18 -9.19 36.60
N LEU A 119 10.47 -8.11 36.27
CA LEU A 119 10.04 -7.13 37.27
C LEU A 119 8.98 -7.71 38.20
N ALA A 120 8.04 -8.50 37.67
CA ALA A 120 7.03 -9.19 38.46
C ALA A 120 7.67 -10.19 39.43
N GLU A 121 8.63 -11.00 38.97
CA GLU A 121 9.39 -11.92 39.83
C GLU A 121 10.09 -11.19 40.98
N LYS A 122 10.78 -10.07 40.69
CA LYS A 122 11.43 -9.25 41.72
C LYS A 122 10.42 -8.63 42.70
N LYS A 123 9.26 -8.21 42.20
CA LYS A 123 8.18 -7.65 43.02
C LYS A 123 7.67 -8.70 44.01
N GLU A 124 7.37 -9.91 43.54
CA GLU A 124 6.91 -11.02 44.39
C GLU A 124 7.96 -11.36 45.46
N LEU A 125 9.23 -11.49 45.08
CA LEU A 125 10.32 -11.74 46.01
C LEU A 125 10.46 -10.65 47.10
N LEU A 126 10.37 -9.37 46.72
CA LEU A 126 10.44 -8.26 47.68
C LEU A 126 9.22 -8.22 48.58
N GLN A 127 8.04 -8.56 48.05
CA GLN A 127 6.81 -8.64 48.82
C GLN A 127 6.89 -9.74 49.88
N GLU A 128 7.38 -10.93 49.53
CA GLU A 128 7.61 -12.03 50.48
C GLU A 128 8.61 -11.64 51.58
N GLN A 129 9.71 -10.97 51.23
CA GLN A 129 10.70 -10.49 52.20
C GLN A 129 10.10 -9.46 53.16
N LEU A 130 9.26 -8.56 52.65
CA LEU A 130 8.59 -7.54 53.45
C LEU A 130 7.59 -8.19 54.42
N GLU A 131 6.81 -9.16 53.96
CA GLU A 131 5.90 -9.94 54.81
C GLU A 131 6.66 -10.72 55.89
N GLN A 132 7.80 -11.34 55.55
CA GLN A 132 8.67 -12.01 56.51
C GLN A 132 9.17 -11.03 57.58
N LEU A 133 9.69 -9.88 57.17
CA LEU A 133 10.25 -8.89 58.07
C LEU A 133 9.16 -8.28 58.98
N GLN A 134 7.96 -8.06 58.45
CA GLN A 134 6.80 -7.62 59.25
C GLN A 134 6.39 -8.66 60.29
N ARG A 135 6.39 -9.95 59.93
CA ARG A 135 6.11 -11.06 60.87
C ARG A 135 7.16 -11.13 61.98
N GLU A 136 8.44 -11.00 61.63
CA GLU A 136 9.54 -10.99 62.60
C GLU A 136 9.51 -9.78 63.52
N TYR A 137 9.27 -8.59 62.98
CA TYR A 137 9.10 -7.35 63.76
C TYR A 137 7.94 -7.48 64.75
N SER A 138 6.80 -8.01 64.31
CA SER A 138 5.63 -8.23 65.17
C SER A 138 5.92 -9.22 66.30
N ARG A 139 6.63 -10.33 65.99
CA ARG A 139 7.07 -11.33 66.98
C ARG A 139 8.04 -10.72 68.00
N LEU A 140 9.04 -9.97 67.55
CA LEU A 140 10.02 -9.34 68.43
C LEU A 140 9.36 -8.28 69.32
N LYS A 141 8.46 -7.47 68.77
CA LYS A 141 7.67 -6.50 69.53
C LYS A 141 6.83 -7.16 70.62
N ALA A 142 6.14 -8.26 70.30
CA ALA A 142 5.39 -9.04 71.29
C ALA A 142 6.31 -9.61 72.39
N SER A 143 7.48 -10.15 72.03
CA SER A 143 8.47 -10.65 72.99
C SER A 143 9.01 -9.55 73.91
N CYS A 144 9.35 -8.37 73.36
CA CYS A 144 9.77 -7.23 74.18
C CYS A 144 8.67 -6.76 75.14
N GLN A 145 7.42 -6.74 74.69
CA GLN A 145 6.27 -6.41 75.55
C GLN A 145 6.09 -7.44 76.67
N GLU A 146 6.25 -8.73 76.37
CA GLU A 146 6.18 -9.79 77.37
C GLU A 146 7.33 -9.71 78.38
N SER A 147 8.56 -9.49 77.90
CA SER A 147 9.73 -9.26 78.76
C SER A 147 9.54 -8.06 79.68
N ALA A 148 9.01 -6.94 79.16
CA ALA A 148 8.71 -5.76 79.96
C ALA A 148 7.63 -6.03 81.03
N ARG A 149 6.59 -6.82 80.71
CA ARG A 149 5.56 -7.25 81.68
C ARG A 149 6.14 -8.13 82.78
N ILE A 150 7.00 -9.10 82.42
CA ILE A 150 7.67 -9.96 83.40
C ILE A 150 8.59 -9.14 84.31
N GLU A 151 9.33 -8.18 83.76
CA GLU A 151 10.20 -7.28 84.54
C GLU A 151 9.40 -6.40 85.51
N ASP A 152 8.26 -5.86 85.07
CA ASP A 152 7.35 -5.10 85.93
C ASP A 152 6.78 -5.95 87.09
N MET A 153 6.36 -7.19 86.80
CA MET A 153 5.93 -8.13 87.84
C MET A 153 7.04 -8.45 88.84
N ARG A 154 8.31 -8.52 88.40
CA ARG A 154 9.48 -8.72 89.29
C ARG A 154 9.74 -7.50 90.18
N LYS A 155 9.67 -6.28 89.64
CA LYS A 155 9.87 -5.03 90.40
C LYS A 155 8.85 -4.89 91.52
N ARG A 156 7.57 -5.20 91.24
CA ARG A 156 6.50 -5.19 92.26
C ARG A 156 6.69 -6.19 93.39
N HIS A 157 7.39 -7.31 93.18
CA HIS A 157 7.72 -8.25 94.26
C HIS A 157 8.94 -7.80 95.09
N VAL A 158 9.85 -7.02 94.51
CA VAL A 158 11.03 -6.49 95.22
C VAL A 158 10.66 -5.27 96.10
N GLU A 159 9.72 -4.44 95.66
CA GLU A 159 9.30 -3.23 96.42
C GLU A 159 8.52 -3.49 97.72
N VAL A 160 7.97 -4.69 97.93
CA VAL A 160 7.23 -5.02 99.17
C VAL A 160 8.17 -5.36 100.35
N SER A 161 9.49 -5.38 100.16
CA SER A 161 10.46 -5.81 101.19
C SER A 161 11.43 -4.73 101.71
N GLN A 162 11.22 -3.42 101.48
CA GLN A 162 12.12 -2.37 102.05
C GLN A 162 11.38 -1.16 102.66
N PRO A 163 11.82 -0.63 103.83
CA PRO A 163 11.20 0.51 104.53
C PRO A 163 11.71 1.89 104.02
N PRO A 164 10.97 2.99 104.27
CA PRO A 164 11.17 4.27 103.59
C PRO A 164 12.06 5.26 104.36
N LEU A 165 12.94 5.98 103.63
CA LEU A 165 13.57 7.24 104.09
C LEU A 165 13.56 8.30 102.97
N ALA A 166 13.46 9.56 103.43
CA ALA A 166 13.01 10.75 102.71
C ALA A 166 14.19 11.67 102.23
N PRO A 167 14.03 12.96 101.86
CA PRO A 167 14.13 13.41 100.47
C PRO A 167 15.11 14.60 100.18
N ALA A 168 15.24 14.91 98.87
CA ALA A 168 15.63 16.20 98.22
C ALA A 168 17.13 16.55 98.07
N PRO A 169 17.54 17.52 97.19
CA PRO A 169 16.78 18.32 96.21
C PRO A 169 17.36 18.37 94.77
N ALA A 170 16.63 19.09 93.93
CA ALA A 170 16.71 19.25 92.47
C ALA A 170 17.95 19.96 91.91
N HIS A 171 18.23 19.77 90.60
CA HIS A 171 18.53 20.84 89.63
C HIS A 171 18.61 20.35 88.17
N GLN A 172 18.08 21.19 87.25
CA GLN A 172 18.40 21.35 85.81
C GLN A 172 17.59 20.59 84.74
N SER A 173 16.41 21.16 84.46
CA SER A 173 15.99 21.83 83.21
C SER A 173 16.58 21.46 81.80
N PHE A 174 15.67 20.94 80.94
CA PHE A 174 15.51 21.07 79.46
C PHE A 174 16.48 20.32 78.49
N PRO A 175 16.11 20.05 77.20
CA PRO A 175 14.81 20.20 76.51
C PRO A 175 14.33 18.96 75.69
N LEU A 176 13.17 19.16 75.05
CA LEU A 176 12.35 18.36 74.13
C LEU A 176 13.08 17.53 73.04
N PRO A 177 12.40 16.50 72.47
CA PRO A 177 12.91 15.74 71.32
C PRO A 177 12.89 16.61 70.05
N PRO A 178 13.84 16.43 69.12
CA PRO A 178 13.72 17.05 67.82
C PRO A 178 12.55 16.39 67.08
N GLN A 179 11.51 17.19 66.80
CA GLN A 179 10.63 16.90 65.68
C GLN A 179 11.50 16.62 64.46
N ARG A 180 11.24 15.50 63.78
CA ARG A 180 11.66 15.32 62.40
C ARG A 180 11.15 16.53 61.62
N ARG A 181 12.04 17.45 61.27
CA ARG A 181 11.83 18.26 60.07
C ARG A 181 11.79 17.25 58.93
N SER A 182 10.61 17.05 58.36
CA SER A 182 10.53 16.72 56.95
C SER A 182 11.46 17.70 56.21
N PRO A 183 12.26 17.23 55.23
CA PRO A 183 12.85 18.16 54.28
C PRO A 183 11.73 19.07 53.76
N PRO A 184 11.96 20.38 53.55
CA PRO A 184 11.17 21.06 52.55
C PRO A 184 11.32 20.21 51.28
N GLU A 185 10.25 19.59 50.79
CA GLU A 185 10.23 19.21 49.39
C GLU A 185 10.36 20.53 48.65
N ASP A 186 11.58 20.86 48.21
CA ASP A 186 11.75 21.88 47.18
C ASP A 186 10.84 21.43 46.04
N PRO A 187 9.83 22.23 45.68
CA PRO A 187 8.91 21.85 44.62
C PRO A 187 9.75 21.59 43.37
N PRO A 188 9.61 20.43 42.72
CA PRO A 188 10.38 20.12 41.52
C PRO A 188 10.24 21.26 40.51
N ASP A 189 11.38 21.84 40.12
CA ASP A 189 11.44 22.89 39.10
C ASP A 189 11.06 22.27 37.74
N TYR A 190 9.79 22.34 37.39
CA TYR A 190 9.27 21.90 36.10
C TYR A 190 9.46 23.02 35.08
N CYS A 191 10.64 23.09 34.46
CA CYS A 191 10.93 24.10 33.45
C CYS A 191 11.09 23.51 32.04
N CYS A 192 10.55 24.22 31.04
CA CYS A 192 10.73 23.88 29.64
C CYS A 192 12.16 24.24 29.19
N PRO A 193 12.96 23.31 28.65
CA PRO A 193 14.35 23.60 28.29
C PRO A 193 14.49 24.53 27.08
N LYS A 194 13.44 24.71 26.26
CA LYS A 194 13.47 25.55 25.05
C LYS A 194 13.24 27.03 25.36
N CYS A 195 12.30 27.34 26.26
CA CYS A 195 11.85 28.71 26.53
C CYS A 195 11.90 29.10 28.02
N GLN A 196 12.36 28.19 28.88
CA GLN A 196 12.47 28.38 30.34
C GLN A 196 11.13 28.69 31.04
N TYR A 197 10.01 28.33 30.42
CA TYR A 197 8.69 28.41 31.05
C TYR A 197 8.62 27.48 32.28
N GLN A 198 8.25 28.05 33.43
CA GLN A 198 8.13 27.33 34.70
C GLN A 198 6.67 26.92 34.90
N ALA A 199 6.42 25.62 34.91
CA ALA A 199 5.10 25.03 35.08
C ALA A 199 4.87 24.66 36.57
N PRO A 200 3.63 24.78 37.08
CA PRO A 200 3.30 24.41 38.46
C PRO A 200 3.26 22.89 38.69
N ASP A 201 3.14 22.09 37.64
CA ASP A 201 3.08 20.63 37.68
C ASP A 201 3.56 20.01 36.34
N ILE A 202 3.77 18.68 36.35
CA ILE A 202 4.29 17.92 35.21
C ILE A 202 3.33 17.86 34.02
N ASP A 203 2.02 17.82 34.26
CA ASP A 203 1.01 17.71 33.19
C ASP A 203 0.97 19.00 32.37
N THR A 204 1.03 20.14 33.07
CA THR A 204 1.13 21.47 32.47
C THR A 204 2.45 21.62 31.68
N LEU A 205 3.56 21.07 32.18
CA LEU A 205 4.83 21.06 31.45
C LEU A 205 4.76 20.19 30.19
N GLN A 206 4.12 19.02 30.25
CA GLN A 206 4.02 18.11 29.10
C GLN A 206 3.20 18.71 27.95
N ILE A 207 2.06 19.34 28.26
CA ILE A 207 1.24 20.05 27.27
C ILE A 207 2.07 21.18 26.64
N HIS A 208 2.71 22.00 27.47
CA HIS A 208 3.54 23.10 27.00
C HIS A 208 4.70 22.62 26.12
N VAL A 209 5.43 21.59 26.53
CA VAL A 209 6.53 21.02 25.76
C VAL A 209 6.03 20.54 24.40
N MET A 210 4.89 19.84 24.33
CA MET A 210 4.33 19.37 23.06
C MET A 210 4.02 20.49 22.05
N GLU A 211 3.57 21.65 22.52
CA GLU A 211 3.35 22.84 21.69
C GLU A 211 4.65 23.61 21.42
N CYS A 212 5.56 23.63 22.38
CA CYS A 212 6.77 24.45 22.32
C CYS A 212 7.84 23.81 21.43
N ILE A 213 7.90 22.49 21.22
CA ILE A 213 8.93 21.88 20.34
C ILE A 213 8.60 22.03 18.84
N GLN A 214 7.37 22.38 18.46
CA GLN A 214 7.07 22.82 17.09
C GLN A 214 7.81 24.13 16.75
#